data_AF-A0A496VKH3-F1
#
_entry.id   AF-A0A496VKH3-F1
#
_cell.length_a   1.000
_cell.length_b   1.000
_cell.length_c   1.000
_cell.angle_alpha   90.00
_cell.angle_beta   90.00
_cell.angle_gamma   90.00
#
_symmetry.space_group_name_H-M   'P 1'
#
loop_
_entity.id
_entity.type
_entity.pdbx_description
1 polymer ?
#
loop_
_entity_poly.entity_id
_entity_poly.type
_entity_poly.pdbx_seq_one_letter_code
_entity_poly.pdbx_strand_id
1 'polypeptide(L)'
;MSELNKKAIAKKALAGAVLLATSPAWGKGTGGGASEGGKSQLGVNHLSLDVAPGYACAVCADKQDVEAGKTSSNMTPNNLSIAVDPFESSYIELVFTVRDVLAKSDDHVLFLVYSPQTSPSPQMPTPNSINKLGLDMSAMEILAIYNIPAQQMIAAGPTRLGTANPAPRSAVSFSVNLDTSVLPTFMEGNEKAHLQAAFMTAENFNAGKYDTLILSEMDTLSFVKMECPENTASVAVADGGTMTVTDYDGNVGKTVSTSATAETSVSVTK
;
A
#
# COMPACT_ATOMS: atom_id res chain seq x y z
N MET A 1 -76.72 0.47 12.75
CA MET A 1 -76.84 -0.46 11.61
C MET A 1 -75.78 -0.07 10.60
N SER A 2 -74.92 -0.93 10.06
CA SER A 2 -74.72 -2.36 10.25
C SER A 2 -73.49 -2.74 9.41
N GLU A 3 -72.64 -3.59 9.97
CA GLU A 3 -71.97 -4.74 9.33
C GLU A 3 -71.11 -4.54 8.06
N LEU A 4 -69.80 -4.81 8.10
CA LEU A 4 -69.16 -6.13 7.98
C LEU A 4 -69.42 -6.83 6.63
N ASN A 5 -68.37 -6.95 5.80
CA ASN A 5 -67.87 -8.22 5.21
C ASN A 5 -66.66 -7.95 4.29
N LYS A 6 -65.47 -8.53 4.57
CA LYS A 6 -64.95 -9.87 4.13
C LYS A 6 -64.59 -9.86 2.64
N LYS A 7 -63.40 -10.24 2.13
CA LYS A 7 -62.39 -11.29 2.43
C LYS A 7 -61.11 -10.87 1.66
N ALA A 8 -59.90 -10.90 2.21
CA ALA A 8 -59.05 -12.06 2.46
C ALA A 8 -58.58 -12.81 1.19
N ILE A 9 -57.35 -12.54 0.75
CA ILE A 9 -56.40 -13.60 0.36
C ILE A 9 -55.11 -13.36 1.14
N ALA A 10 -55.05 -14.02 2.29
CA ALA A 10 -53.82 -14.40 2.98
C ALA A 10 -53.30 -15.72 2.36
N LYS A 11 -51.97 -15.93 2.48
CA LYS A 11 -51.15 -17.19 2.37
C LYS A 11 -49.94 -16.92 1.47
N LYS A 12 -48.66 -16.99 1.87
CA LYS A 12 -47.92 -17.65 2.98
C LYS A 12 -46.65 -16.80 3.20
N ALA A 13 -46.25 -16.40 4.42
CA ALA A 13 -45.65 -17.21 5.49
C ALA A 13 -44.34 -17.92 5.07
N LEU A 14 -43.20 -17.32 5.43
CA LEU A 14 -42.03 -17.97 6.02
C LEU A 14 -41.38 -16.89 6.92
N ALA A 15 -41.75 -16.77 8.20
CA ALA A 15 -41.23 -17.57 9.31
C ALA A 15 -39.69 -17.59 9.31
N GLY A 16 -39.10 -16.79 10.20
CA GLY A 16 -37.66 -16.73 10.42
C GLY A 16 -37.32 -15.69 11.50
N ALA A 17 -37.78 -15.91 12.72
CA ALA A 17 -37.30 -15.18 13.88
C ALA A 17 -35.83 -15.54 14.13
N VAL A 18 -34.93 -14.56 14.10
CA VAL A 18 -33.65 -14.62 14.83
C VAL A 18 -33.40 -13.26 15.45
N LEU A 19 -33.70 -13.20 16.74
CA LEU A 19 -32.95 -12.58 17.83
C LEU A 19 -32.35 -11.19 17.60
N LEU A 20 -32.84 -10.25 18.42
CA LEU A 20 -32.14 -9.07 18.90
C LEU A 20 -30.72 -9.43 19.37
N ALA A 21 -29.73 -9.33 18.49
CA ALA A 21 -28.35 -9.17 18.89
C ALA A 21 -28.14 -7.68 19.12
N THR A 22 -28.12 -7.30 20.39
CA THR A 22 -27.70 -6.00 20.90
C THR A 22 -26.41 -5.58 20.20
N SER A 23 -26.50 -4.66 19.26
CA SER A 23 -25.33 -3.96 18.72
C SER A 23 -24.71 -3.19 19.89
N PRO A 24 -23.39 -3.31 20.16
CA PRO A 24 -22.80 -2.56 21.24
C PRO A 24 -23.01 -1.07 20.97
N ALA A 25 -23.52 -0.40 22.00
CA ALA A 25 -23.70 1.02 22.05
C ALA A 25 -22.43 1.75 21.59
N TRP A 26 -22.60 2.77 20.74
CA TRP A 26 -21.60 3.80 20.52
C TRP A 26 -21.26 4.46 21.85
N GLY A 27 -20.24 3.91 22.52
CA GLY A 27 -19.57 4.57 23.62
C GLY A 27 -18.65 5.64 23.05
N LYS A 28 -18.93 6.91 23.39
CA LYS A 28 -17.91 7.95 23.45
C LYS A 28 -16.78 7.43 24.36
N GLY A 29 -15.58 7.30 23.81
CA GLY A 29 -14.41 6.85 24.55
C GLY A 29 -13.15 7.09 23.72
N THR A 30 -12.44 8.14 24.10
CA THR A 30 -11.05 8.44 23.78
C THR A 30 -10.16 7.20 23.89
N GLY A 31 -9.30 6.98 22.89
CA GLY A 31 -8.22 6.00 22.98
C GLY A 31 -8.18 5.06 21.78
N GLY A 32 -7.34 5.41 20.79
CA GLY A 32 -6.89 4.48 19.77
C GLY A 32 -6.08 3.37 20.43
N GLY A 33 -6.77 2.30 20.83
CA GLY A 33 -6.15 1.04 21.23
C GLY A 33 -6.00 0.17 19.99
N ALA A 34 -4.83 0.23 19.35
CA ALA A 34 -4.42 -0.81 18.43
C ALA A 34 -4.08 -2.04 19.28
N SER A 35 -5.04 -2.97 19.36
CA SER A 35 -4.80 -4.30 19.90
C SER A 35 -4.45 -5.22 18.74
N GLU A 36 -3.44 -6.05 18.94
CA GLU A 36 -3.13 -7.18 18.06
C GLU A 36 -4.41 -8.01 17.89
N GLY A 37 -4.91 -8.14 16.66
CA GLY A 37 -6.15 -8.86 16.34
C GLY A 37 -7.38 -7.98 16.05
N GLY A 38 -7.24 -6.65 16.05
CA GLY A 38 -8.28 -5.75 15.53
C GLY A 38 -8.51 -5.91 14.02
N LYS A 39 -9.71 -5.55 13.53
CA LYS A 39 -10.00 -5.52 12.08
C LYS A 39 -8.98 -4.63 11.35
N SER A 40 -8.56 -5.04 10.15
CA SER A 40 -7.63 -4.25 9.33
C SER A 40 -8.19 -2.88 8.99
N GLN A 41 -7.43 -1.83 9.33
CA GLN A 41 -7.73 -0.44 9.10
C GLN A 41 -6.52 0.23 8.46
N LEU A 42 -6.62 0.45 7.14
CA LEU A 42 -5.62 1.17 6.36
C LEU A 42 -5.34 2.56 6.97
N GLY A 43 -4.05 2.87 7.14
CA GLY A 43 -3.55 4.09 7.76
C GLY A 43 -3.60 4.14 9.28
N VAL A 44 -4.25 3.17 9.95
CA VAL A 44 -4.38 3.13 11.42
C VAL A 44 -3.49 2.06 12.02
N ASN A 45 -3.63 0.81 11.56
CA ASN A 45 -2.89 -0.35 12.07
C ASN A 45 -2.30 -1.22 10.94
N HIS A 46 -2.41 -0.74 9.71
CA HIS A 46 -1.95 -1.40 8.49
C HIS A 46 -1.63 -0.32 7.44
N LEU A 47 -0.50 -0.44 6.77
CA LEU A 47 -0.16 0.35 5.58
C LEU A 47 -0.25 -0.57 4.37
N SER A 48 -0.56 -0.02 3.19
CA SER A 48 -0.35 -0.72 1.93
C SER A 48 0.90 -0.17 1.25
N LEU A 49 1.70 -1.05 0.67
CA LEU A 49 2.89 -0.69 -0.10
C LEU A 49 2.70 -1.16 -1.54
N ASP A 50 2.71 -0.22 -2.48
CA ASP A 50 2.71 -0.52 -3.91
C ASP A 50 4.09 -0.25 -4.50
N VAL A 51 4.55 -1.11 -5.42
CA VAL A 51 5.79 -0.90 -6.16
C VAL A 51 5.48 -0.73 -7.64
N ALA A 52 6.11 0.26 -8.28
CA ALA A 52 6.00 0.51 -9.70
C ALA A 52 7.39 0.69 -10.33
N PRO A 53 7.55 0.33 -11.62
CA PRO A 53 8.77 0.65 -12.35
C PRO A 53 8.88 2.18 -12.48
N GLY A 54 10.09 2.69 -12.36
CA GLY A 54 10.45 4.05 -12.74
C GLY A 54 11.36 4.01 -13.97
N TYR A 55 12.51 4.65 -13.86
CA TYR A 55 13.53 4.72 -14.90
C TYR A 55 14.32 3.40 -15.09
N ALA A 56 14.62 3.08 -16.36
CA ALA A 56 15.53 2.02 -16.80
C ALA A 56 15.27 0.61 -16.22
N CYS A 57 14.02 0.30 -15.89
CA CYS A 57 13.62 -1.04 -15.43
C CYS A 57 12.21 -1.40 -15.89
N ALA A 58 11.93 -2.70 -15.89
CA ALA A 58 10.60 -3.24 -16.14
C ALA A 58 10.18 -4.18 -15.01
N VAL A 59 8.94 -4.08 -14.54
CA VAL A 59 8.33 -5.06 -13.64
C VAL A 59 7.77 -6.21 -14.47
N CYS A 60 8.17 -7.42 -14.13
CA CYS A 60 7.65 -8.64 -14.76
C CYS A 60 6.39 -9.10 -14.03
N ALA A 61 5.31 -9.23 -14.79
CA ALA A 61 4.00 -9.59 -14.34
C ALA A 61 3.61 -10.97 -14.84
N ASP A 62 3.08 -11.82 -13.97
CA ASP A 62 2.53 -13.10 -14.40
C ASP A 62 1.31 -12.89 -15.30
N LYS A 63 1.20 -13.74 -16.33
CA LYS A 63 0.11 -13.71 -17.31
C LYS A 63 -1.27 -13.63 -16.67
N GLN A 64 -1.50 -14.36 -15.57
CA GLN A 64 -2.76 -14.37 -14.85
C GLN A 64 -3.12 -13.02 -14.23
N ASP A 65 -2.12 -12.26 -13.75
CA ASP A 65 -2.36 -10.94 -13.16
C ASP A 65 -2.65 -9.89 -14.24
N VAL A 66 -1.98 -9.98 -15.39
CA VAL A 66 -2.25 -9.10 -16.54
C VAL A 66 -3.61 -9.37 -17.16
N GLU A 67 -3.98 -10.64 -17.35
CA GLU A 67 -5.31 -11.03 -17.84
C GLU A 67 -6.44 -10.63 -16.87
N ALA A 68 -6.14 -10.59 -15.56
CA ALA A 68 -7.06 -10.06 -14.54
C ALA A 68 -7.10 -8.51 -14.49
N GLY A 69 -6.33 -7.82 -15.33
CA GLY A 69 -6.27 -6.35 -15.38
C GLY A 69 -5.49 -5.71 -14.24
N LYS A 70 -4.75 -6.49 -13.44
CA LYS A 70 -3.85 -6.00 -12.41
C LYS A 70 -2.57 -5.49 -13.07
N THR A 71 -2.61 -4.22 -13.46
CA THR A 71 -1.47 -3.54 -14.08
C THR A 71 -0.87 -2.59 -13.04
N SER A 72 0.41 -2.80 -12.72
CA SER A 72 1.27 -2.04 -11.78
C SER A 72 0.70 -1.75 -10.39
N SER A 73 -0.30 -0.87 -10.26
CA SER A 73 -0.81 -0.37 -8.97
C SER A 73 -1.79 -1.30 -8.25
N ASN A 74 -2.02 -2.51 -8.77
CA ASN A 74 -2.92 -3.52 -8.21
C ASN A 74 -2.34 -4.94 -8.33
N MET A 75 -1.06 -5.06 -8.72
CA MET A 75 -0.37 -6.34 -8.64
C MET A 75 -0.21 -6.63 -7.16
N THR A 76 -1.00 -7.58 -6.66
CA THR A 76 -1.07 -7.95 -5.25
C THR A 76 0.35 -8.22 -4.74
N PRO A 77 0.91 -7.35 -3.90
CA PRO A 77 2.34 -7.28 -3.70
C PRO A 77 2.71 -8.33 -2.65
N ASN A 78 3.82 -9.03 -2.92
CA ASN A 78 4.50 -9.95 -2.00
C ASN A 78 5.79 -10.43 -2.68
N ASN A 79 5.79 -10.59 -4.01
CA ASN A 79 6.96 -11.03 -4.77
C ASN A 79 6.91 -10.47 -6.21
N LEU A 80 7.80 -9.53 -6.51
CA LEU A 80 7.95 -8.90 -7.81
C LEU A 80 9.31 -9.26 -8.41
N SER A 81 9.33 -9.39 -9.73
CA SER A 81 10.57 -9.57 -10.48
C SER A 81 10.82 -8.34 -11.34
N ILE A 82 12.03 -7.79 -11.26
CA ILE A 82 12.42 -6.55 -11.93
C ILE A 82 13.46 -6.92 -12.99
N ALA A 83 13.10 -6.74 -14.26
CA ALA A 83 14.03 -6.85 -15.37
C ALA A 83 14.83 -5.55 -15.52
N VAL A 84 16.15 -5.71 -15.61
CA VAL A 84 17.11 -4.61 -15.67
C VAL A 84 18.24 -4.98 -16.63
N ASP A 85 18.63 -4.05 -17.49
CA ASP A 85 19.92 -4.09 -18.18
C ASP A 85 20.97 -3.34 -17.33
N PRO A 86 21.87 -4.04 -16.62
CA PRO A 86 22.86 -3.39 -15.76
C PRO A 86 23.95 -2.65 -16.55
N PHE A 87 24.01 -2.80 -17.88
CA PHE A 87 25.01 -2.15 -18.74
C PHE A 87 24.47 -0.91 -19.46
N GLU A 88 23.15 -0.76 -19.55
CA GLU A 88 22.53 0.36 -20.25
C GLU A 88 22.52 1.63 -19.39
N SER A 89 22.32 1.48 -18.08
CA SER A 89 22.22 2.61 -17.13
C SER A 89 23.06 2.39 -15.88
N SER A 90 23.48 3.50 -15.26
CA SER A 90 24.26 3.48 -13.99
C SER A 90 23.37 3.32 -12.75
N TYR A 91 22.07 3.56 -12.90
CA TYR A 91 21.07 3.35 -11.86
C TYR A 91 19.74 2.97 -12.50
N ILE A 92 18.88 2.33 -11.72
CA ILE A 92 17.46 2.18 -12.02
C ILE A 92 16.64 2.90 -10.96
N GLU A 93 15.44 3.32 -11.29
CA GLU A 93 14.52 3.92 -10.32
C GLU A 93 13.31 3.02 -10.11
N LEU A 94 13.00 2.73 -8.85
CA LEU A 94 11.75 2.10 -8.44
C LEU A 94 10.92 3.10 -7.63
N VAL A 95 9.61 3.13 -7.88
CA VAL A 95 8.69 4.01 -7.18
C VAL A 95 7.85 3.19 -6.21
N PHE A 96 8.03 3.45 -4.92
CA PHE A 96 7.28 2.82 -3.83
C PHE A 96 6.20 3.77 -3.35
N THR A 97 4.93 3.39 -3.39
CA THR A 97 3.82 4.24 -2.96
C THR A 97 3.12 3.64 -1.75
N VAL A 98 3.11 4.39 -0.65
CA VAL A 98 2.31 4.06 0.53
C VAL A 98 1.01 4.84 0.47
N ARG A 99 -0.12 4.12 0.46
CA ARG A 99 -1.46 4.71 0.38
C ARG A 99 -2.12 4.80 1.76
N ASP A 100 -3.19 5.59 1.79
CA ASP A 100 -4.11 5.72 2.92
C ASP A 100 -3.44 6.17 4.23
N VAL A 101 -2.34 6.93 4.17
CA VAL A 101 -1.73 7.50 5.37
C VAL A 101 -2.69 8.53 5.96
N LEU A 102 -3.23 8.22 7.14
CA LEU A 102 -4.20 9.07 7.81
C LEU A 102 -3.52 10.29 8.43
N ALA A 103 -4.13 11.45 8.19
CA ALA A 103 -3.81 12.68 8.89
C ALA A 103 -3.90 12.48 10.41
N LYS A 104 -2.90 12.98 11.12
CA LYS A 104 -2.83 12.98 12.58
C LYS A 104 -2.42 14.34 13.10
N SER A 105 -2.73 14.61 14.37
CA SER A 105 -2.44 15.88 15.05
C SER A 105 -0.96 16.10 15.35
N ASP A 106 -0.16 15.05 15.24
CA ASP A 106 1.27 15.06 15.60
C ASP A 106 2.11 14.83 14.34
N ASP A 107 3.38 15.24 14.39
CA ASP A 107 4.32 14.95 13.31
C ASP A 107 4.66 13.46 13.27
N HIS A 108 4.72 12.91 12.07
CA HIS A 108 5.02 11.51 11.83
C HIS A 108 6.18 11.34 10.85
N VAL A 109 6.76 10.16 10.90
CA VAL A 109 7.82 9.73 9.98
C VAL A 109 7.32 8.47 9.29
N LEU A 110 7.34 8.50 7.96
CA LEU A 110 7.17 7.33 7.11
C LEU A 110 8.53 7.00 6.51
N PHE A 111 8.95 5.75 6.60
CA PHE A 111 10.23 5.33 6.06
C PHE A 111 10.15 3.95 5.45
N LEU A 112 10.98 3.71 4.43
CA LEU A 112 11.09 2.44 3.73
C LEU A 112 12.34 1.73 4.22
N VAL A 113 12.18 0.52 4.76
CA VAL A 113 13.29 -0.34 5.16
C VAL A 113 13.47 -1.48 4.18
N TYR A 114 14.72 -1.90 4.00
CA TYR A 114 15.07 -3.09 3.24
C TYR A 114 15.98 -4.01 4.05
N SER A 115 15.96 -5.30 3.73
CA SER A 115 16.96 -6.27 4.16
C SER A 115 17.13 -7.36 3.10
N PRO A 116 18.34 -7.89 2.87
CA PRO A 116 18.53 -9.08 2.04
C PRO A 116 18.02 -10.35 2.73
N GLN A 117 17.70 -10.30 4.02
CA GLN A 117 17.29 -11.45 4.81
C GLN A 117 16.01 -11.19 5.60
N THR A 118 15.22 -12.25 5.76
CA THR A 118 14.07 -12.26 6.65
C THR A 118 14.43 -12.88 7.99
N SER A 119 13.75 -12.45 9.04
CA SER A 119 13.89 -13.08 10.34
C SER A 119 12.91 -14.26 10.47
N PRO A 120 13.32 -15.42 11.02
CA PRO A 120 12.43 -16.55 11.26
C PRO A 120 11.33 -16.25 12.31
N SER A 121 11.50 -15.19 13.09
CA SER A 121 10.53 -14.71 14.08
C SER A 121 10.57 -13.19 14.20
N PRO A 122 9.47 -12.50 14.54
CA PRO A 122 9.49 -11.06 14.79
C PRO A 122 10.55 -10.69 15.82
N GLN A 123 11.54 -9.87 15.44
CA GLN A 123 12.65 -9.49 16.32
C GLN A 123 12.30 -8.36 17.28
N MET A 124 11.15 -7.72 17.08
CA MET A 124 10.62 -6.67 17.95
C MET A 124 9.08 -6.69 18.01
N PRO A 125 8.49 -6.27 19.13
CA PRO A 125 7.04 -6.16 19.25
C PRO A 125 6.51 -4.99 18.42
N THR A 126 5.42 -5.21 17.69
CA THR A 126 4.68 -4.20 16.93
C THR A 126 3.20 -4.23 17.31
N PRO A 127 2.83 -3.92 18.57
CA PRO A 127 1.45 -4.01 19.05
C PRO A 127 0.47 -3.13 18.25
N ASN A 128 0.96 -2.03 17.69
CA ASN A 128 0.15 -1.09 16.92
C ASN A 128 -0.08 -1.52 15.46
N SER A 129 0.56 -2.59 15.02
CA SER A 129 0.44 -3.09 13.65
C SER A 129 -0.10 -4.50 13.60
N ILE A 130 -0.96 -4.74 12.62
CA ILE A 130 -1.39 -6.09 12.23
C ILE A 130 -0.21 -6.86 11.63
N ASN A 131 0.67 -6.17 10.90
CA ASN A 131 1.85 -6.75 10.31
C ASN A 131 3.01 -6.75 11.32
N LYS A 132 3.82 -7.79 11.27
CA LYS A 132 5.04 -7.91 12.08
C LYS A 132 6.26 -7.51 11.26
N LEU A 133 7.30 -7.03 11.94
CA LEU A 133 8.59 -6.82 11.30
C LEU A 133 9.15 -8.19 10.92
N GLY A 134 9.19 -8.46 9.62
CA GLY A 134 9.68 -9.71 9.05
C GLY A 134 11.14 -9.65 8.61
N LEU A 135 11.75 -8.47 8.63
CA LEU A 135 13.13 -8.24 8.21
C LEU A 135 14.12 -8.59 9.33
N ASP A 136 15.30 -9.09 8.95
CA ASP A 136 16.41 -9.22 9.88
C ASP A 136 17.02 -7.84 10.17
N MET A 137 16.87 -7.38 11.41
CA MET A 137 17.37 -6.08 11.90
C MET A 137 18.89 -5.96 11.85
N SER A 138 19.64 -7.07 11.81
CA SER A 138 21.10 -7.04 11.74
C SER A 138 21.64 -6.64 10.36
N ALA A 139 20.84 -6.86 9.32
CA ALA A 139 21.15 -6.52 7.93
C ALA A 139 20.17 -5.48 7.34
N MET A 140 19.34 -4.87 8.19
CA MET A 140 18.32 -3.92 7.78
C MET A 140 18.91 -2.53 7.58
N GLU A 141 18.46 -1.88 6.52
CA GLU A 141 18.86 -0.52 6.16
C GLU A 141 17.62 0.32 5.78
N ILE A 142 17.69 1.63 6.00
CA ILE A 142 16.63 2.57 5.62
C ILE A 142 16.94 3.14 4.25
N LEU A 143 16.08 2.87 3.26
CA LEU A 143 16.22 3.39 1.89
C LEU A 143 15.74 4.83 1.76
N ALA A 144 14.65 5.17 2.45
CA ALA A 144 14.04 6.49 2.33
C ALA A 144 13.33 6.88 3.62
N ILE A 145 13.33 8.18 3.92
CA ILE A 145 12.64 8.79 5.05
C ILE A 145 11.82 9.97 4.52
N TYR A 146 10.56 10.04 4.93
CA TYR A 146 9.66 11.13 4.61
C TYR A 146 8.96 11.63 5.88
N ASN A 147 9.12 12.92 6.15
CA ASN A 147 8.48 13.57 7.29
C ASN A 147 7.06 14.01 6.90
N ILE A 148 6.08 13.55 7.65
CA ILE A 148 4.67 13.88 7.47
C ILE A 148 4.29 14.87 8.57
N PRO A 149 4.11 16.16 8.26
CA PRO A 149 3.76 17.14 9.27
C PRO A 149 2.36 16.87 9.82
N ALA A 150 2.11 17.32 11.04
CA ALA A 150 0.78 17.33 11.64
C ALA A 150 -0.25 17.98 10.71
N GLN A 151 -1.39 17.30 10.52
CA GLN A 151 -2.48 17.75 9.67
C GLN A 151 -3.74 17.99 10.50
N GLN A 152 -4.41 19.12 10.25
CA GLN A 152 -5.67 19.41 10.91
C GLN A 152 -6.81 18.54 10.36
N MET A 153 -7.53 17.87 11.26
CA MET A 153 -8.74 17.14 10.90
C MET A 153 -9.88 18.13 10.63
N ILE A 154 -10.45 18.11 9.43
CA ILE A 154 -11.55 19.01 9.06
C ILE A 154 -12.87 18.38 9.50
N ALA A 155 -13.50 18.93 10.52
CA ALA A 155 -14.77 18.40 11.03
C ALA A 155 -15.84 18.30 9.92
N ALA A 156 -16.36 17.10 9.68
CA ALA A 156 -17.46 16.88 8.77
C ALA A 156 -18.80 17.17 9.46
N GLY A 157 -19.65 18.00 8.84
CA GLY A 157 -21.00 18.26 9.33
C GLY A 157 -21.93 17.04 9.16
N PRO A 158 -22.97 16.89 10.00
CA PRO A 158 -23.94 15.82 9.85
C PRO A 158 -24.74 15.99 8.56
N THR A 159 -24.84 14.92 7.76
CA THR A 159 -25.73 14.86 6.60
C THR A 159 -26.86 13.84 6.84
N ARG A 160 -27.91 13.88 6.02
CA ARG A 160 -29.02 12.91 6.10
C ARG A 160 -28.60 11.46 5.88
N LEU A 161 -27.47 11.22 5.20
CA LEU A 161 -26.97 9.88 4.88
C LEU A 161 -25.91 9.39 5.87
N GLY A 162 -25.33 10.28 6.67
CA GLY A 162 -24.27 9.97 7.62
C GLY A 162 -23.26 11.11 7.77
N THR A 163 -22.13 10.80 8.40
CA THR A 163 -20.97 11.68 8.51
C THR A 163 -19.82 11.08 7.72
N ALA A 164 -19.15 11.89 6.91
CA ALA A 164 -17.89 11.48 6.29
C ALA A 164 -16.81 11.34 7.37
N ASN A 165 -15.85 10.45 7.16
CA ASN A 165 -14.65 10.44 8.01
C ASN A 165 -13.86 11.74 7.74
N PRO A 166 -13.67 12.61 8.74
CA PRO A 166 -13.04 13.91 8.55
C PRO A 166 -11.51 13.84 8.38
N ALA A 167 -10.87 12.69 8.59
CA ALA A 167 -9.42 12.56 8.50
C ALA A 167 -8.97 12.53 7.03
N PRO A 168 -8.21 13.55 6.56
CA PRO A 168 -7.57 13.47 5.25
C PRO A 168 -6.71 12.23 5.12
N ARG A 169 -6.60 11.70 3.90
CA ARG A 169 -5.71 10.60 3.55
C ARG A 169 -4.70 11.09 2.54
N SER A 170 -3.44 10.72 2.76
CA SER A 170 -2.34 11.04 1.86
C SER A 170 -1.82 9.74 1.22
N ALA A 171 -1.29 9.88 0.01
CA ALA A 171 -0.41 8.88 -0.61
C ALA A 171 0.98 9.48 -0.68
N VAL A 172 1.99 8.71 -0.29
CA VAL A 172 3.40 9.13 -0.30
C VAL A 172 4.16 8.20 -1.22
N SER A 173 4.86 8.76 -2.19
CA SER A 173 5.69 8.00 -3.13
C SER A 173 7.17 8.29 -2.89
N PHE A 174 7.97 7.22 -2.83
CA PHE A 174 9.43 7.24 -2.73
C PHE A 174 10.01 6.78 -4.06
N SER A 175 10.78 7.63 -4.73
CA SER A 175 11.65 7.23 -5.83
C SER A 175 12.99 6.78 -5.27
N VAL A 176 13.30 5.50 -5.40
CA VAL A 176 14.57 4.92 -4.92
C VAL A 176 15.42 4.59 -6.13
N ASN A 177 16.60 5.22 -6.19
CA ASN A 177 17.61 4.91 -7.19
C ASN A 177 18.49 3.77 -6.69
N LEU A 178 18.47 2.64 -7.39
CA LEU A 178 19.30 1.49 -7.12
C LEU A 178 20.53 1.51 -8.03
N ASP A 179 21.71 1.35 -7.45
CA ASP A 179 22.98 1.30 -8.17
C ASP A 179 23.07 0.02 -9.00
N THR A 180 23.27 0.13 -10.32
CA THR A 180 23.34 -1.06 -11.18
C THR A 180 24.60 -1.89 -10.95
N SER A 181 25.62 -1.36 -10.27
CA SER A 181 26.84 -2.10 -9.94
C SER A 181 26.64 -3.19 -8.90
N VAL A 182 25.60 -3.08 -8.04
CA VAL A 182 25.29 -4.10 -7.02
C VAL A 182 24.29 -5.15 -7.49
N LEU A 183 23.50 -4.83 -8.54
CA LEU A 183 22.46 -5.72 -9.05
C LEU A 183 22.96 -7.07 -9.60
N PRO A 184 24.15 -7.19 -10.22
CA PRO A 184 24.67 -8.48 -10.66
C PRO A 184 24.75 -9.51 -9.53
N THR A 185 25.10 -9.09 -8.31
CA THR A 185 25.13 -9.97 -7.14
C THR A 185 23.75 -10.54 -6.82
N PHE A 186 22.72 -9.70 -6.90
CA PHE A 186 21.33 -10.14 -6.68
C PHE A 186 20.85 -11.10 -7.78
N MET A 187 21.21 -10.83 -9.03
CA MET A 187 20.84 -11.66 -10.18
C MET A 187 21.53 -13.03 -10.16
N GLU A 188 22.85 -13.06 -9.93
CA GLU A 188 23.64 -14.30 -9.95
C GLU A 188 23.39 -15.16 -8.71
N GLY A 189 23.22 -14.53 -7.55
CA GLY A 189 22.93 -15.21 -6.28
C GLY A 189 21.48 -15.64 -6.12
N ASN A 190 20.58 -15.25 -7.04
CA ASN A 190 19.12 -15.30 -6.83
C ASN A 190 18.70 -14.68 -5.49
N GLU A 191 19.42 -13.63 -5.07
CA GLU A 191 19.12 -12.94 -3.83
C GLU A 191 17.86 -12.10 -4.00
N LYS A 192 17.16 -11.90 -2.88
CA LYS A 192 15.92 -11.16 -2.83
C LYS A 192 16.08 -9.97 -1.91
N ALA A 193 15.58 -8.82 -2.34
CA ALA A 193 15.46 -7.67 -1.47
C ALA A 193 14.07 -7.71 -0.82
N HIS A 194 14.01 -7.76 0.50
CA HIS A 194 12.77 -7.72 1.25
C HIS A 194 12.55 -6.30 1.76
N LEU A 195 11.35 -5.75 1.56
CA LEU A 195 11.02 -4.37 1.90
C LEU A 195 9.77 -4.29 2.75
N GLN A 196 9.74 -3.32 3.67
CA GLN A 196 8.55 -2.95 4.43
C GLN A 196 8.54 -1.43 4.62
N ALA A 197 7.35 -0.83 4.48
CA ALA A 197 7.13 0.54 4.91
C ALA A 197 6.78 0.57 6.40
N ALA A 198 7.27 1.61 7.07
CA ALA A 198 7.15 1.78 8.51
C ALA A 198 6.71 3.21 8.84
N PHE A 199 5.70 3.35 9.69
CA PHE A 199 5.11 4.63 10.07
C PHE A 199 5.00 4.76 11.59
N MET A 200 5.44 5.89 12.14
CA MET A 200 5.38 6.21 13.56
C MET A 200 5.44 7.72 13.80
N THR A 201 5.26 8.14 15.05
CA THR A 201 5.45 9.55 15.42
C THR A 201 6.93 9.95 15.32
N ALA A 202 7.19 11.20 14.95
CA ALA A 202 8.55 11.73 14.88
C ALA A 202 9.25 11.70 16.26
N GLU A 203 8.50 11.92 17.35
CA GLU A 203 9.02 11.80 18.72
C GLU A 203 9.57 10.40 18.99
N ASN A 204 8.80 9.35 18.70
CA ASN A 204 9.23 7.99 18.97
C ASN A 204 10.38 7.56 18.05
N PHE A 205 10.38 8.01 16.79
CA PHE A 205 11.47 7.75 15.86
C PHE A 205 12.79 8.33 16.39
N ASN A 206 12.78 9.60 16.80
CA ASN A 206 13.95 10.28 17.34
C ASN A 206 14.40 9.70 18.70
N ALA A 207 13.46 9.16 19.48
CA ALA A 207 13.74 8.48 20.74
C ALA A 207 14.16 7.01 20.60
N GLY A 208 14.20 6.45 19.38
CA GLY A 208 14.50 5.04 19.13
C GLY A 208 13.45 4.05 19.68
N LYS A 209 12.20 4.50 19.84
CA LYS A 209 11.08 3.72 20.40
C LYS A 209 10.21 3.12 19.30
N TYR A 210 10.68 2.00 18.74
CA TYR A 210 10.06 1.39 17.57
C TYR A 210 8.84 0.50 17.87
N ASP A 211 8.49 0.27 19.14
CA ASP A 211 7.32 -0.52 19.55
C ASP A 211 5.99 0.04 19.04
N THR A 212 5.95 1.32 18.69
CA THR A 212 4.75 1.99 18.15
C THR A 212 4.58 1.91 16.64
N LEU A 213 5.45 1.16 15.95
CA LEU A 213 5.44 1.05 14.49
C LEU A 213 4.12 0.50 13.94
N ILE A 214 3.67 1.14 12.86
CA ILE A 214 2.66 0.63 11.94
C ILE A 214 3.38 0.22 10.66
N LEU A 215 3.23 -1.05 10.26
CA LEU A 215 3.97 -1.64 9.15
C LEU A 215 3.05 -1.98 7.96
N SER A 216 3.61 -1.92 6.76
CA SER A 216 3.03 -2.56 5.58
C SER A 216 3.24 -4.08 5.59
N GLU A 217 2.57 -4.76 4.67
CA GLU A 217 3.00 -6.06 4.18
C GLU A 217 4.47 -6.03 3.73
N MET A 218 5.07 -7.21 3.74
CA MET A 218 6.44 -7.38 3.27
C MET A 218 6.44 -7.67 1.78
N ASP A 219 7.12 -6.81 1.05
CA ASP A 219 7.36 -7.00 -0.37
C ASP A 219 8.70 -7.63 -0.59
N THR A 220 8.78 -8.42 -1.66
CA THR A 220 10.01 -9.08 -2.06
C THR A 220 10.31 -8.71 -3.50
N LEU A 221 11.51 -8.22 -3.77
CA LEU A 221 12.00 -7.94 -5.10
C LEU A 221 13.06 -8.98 -5.46
N SER A 222 12.95 -9.48 -6.68
CA SER A 222 13.98 -10.27 -7.36
C SER A 222 14.41 -9.51 -8.61
N PHE A 223 15.66 -9.67 -9.01
CA PHE A 223 16.20 -9.01 -10.19
C PHE A 223 16.52 -10.04 -11.27
N VAL A 224 16.12 -9.75 -12.50
CA VAL A 224 16.42 -10.57 -13.67
C VAL A 224 17.17 -9.73 -14.71
N LYS A 225 18.06 -10.39 -15.43
CA LYS A 225 18.99 -9.74 -16.35
C LYS A 225 18.35 -9.53 -17.72
N MET A 226 18.49 -8.31 -18.26
CA MET A 226 17.96 -7.83 -19.54
C MET A 226 16.44 -7.74 -19.59
N GLU A 227 15.75 -8.88 -19.71
CA GLU A 227 14.35 -8.95 -20.09
C GLU A 227 13.55 -9.84 -19.14
N CYS A 228 12.25 -9.60 -19.10
CA CYS A 228 11.35 -10.43 -18.33
C CYS A 228 11.28 -11.86 -18.91
N PRO A 229 11.18 -12.91 -18.08
CA PRO A 229 11.15 -14.30 -18.55
C PRO A 229 9.99 -14.58 -19.52
N GLU A 230 10.18 -15.57 -20.40
CA GLU A 230 9.12 -16.03 -21.32
C GLU A 230 7.82 -16.37 -20.54
N ASN A 231 6.66 -15.96 -21.09
CA ASN A 231 5.33 -16.06 -20.46
C ASN A 231 5.02 -15.06 -19.33
N THR A 232 5.88 -14.07 -19.11
CA THR A 232 5.55 -12.91 -18.29
C THR A 232 5.31 -11.69 -19.19
N ALA A 233 4.43 -10.80 -18.75
CA ALA A 233 4.28 -9.48 -19.36
C ALA A 233 5.28 -8.52 -18.72
N SER A 234 5.73 -7.52 -19.46
CA SER A 234 6.59 -6.45 -18.93
C SER A 234 5.80 -5.16 -18.78
N VAL A 235 6.00 -4.50 -17.64
CA VAL A 235 5.50 -3.15 -17.39
C VAL A 235 6.70 -2.24 -17.22
N ALA A 236 6.86 -1.26 -18.09
CA ALA A 236 7.97 -0.31 -18.06
C ALA A 236 7.45 1.13 -18.18
N VAL A 237 8.18 2.10 -17.65
CA VAL A 237 7.90 3.52 -17.89
C VAL A 237 8.78 4.00 -19.03
N ALA A 238 8.15 4.45 -20.11
CA ALA A 238 8.83 5.10 -21.21
C ALA A 238 9.19 6.56 -20.85
N ASP A 239 10.21 7.09 -21.53
CA ASP A 239 10.61 8.49 -21.45
C ASP A 239 9.40 9.42 -21.65
N GLY A 240 9.07 10.18 -20.60
CA GLY A 240 7.86 11.02 -20.55
C GLY A 240 6.78 10.53 -19.58
N GLY A 241 7.06 9.54 -18.73
CA GLY A 241 6.14 9.11 -17.67
C GLY A 241 4.94 8.38 -18.25
N THR A 242 5.15 7.57 -19.28
CA THR A 242 4.08 6.78 -19.87
C THR A 242 4.36 5.31 -19.59
N MET A 243 3.48 4.66 -18.82
CA MET A 243 3.58 3.23 -18.54
C MET A 243 3.14 2.45 -19.77
N THR A 244 4.02 1.59 -20.25
CA THR A 244 3.80 0.66 -21.35
C THR A 244 3.69 -0.74 -20.79
N VAL A 245 2.59 -1.43 -21.09
CA VAL A 245 2.44 -2.86 -20.81
C VAL A 245 2.63 -3.62 -22.12
N THR A 246 3.66 -4.46 -22.16
CA THR A 246 3.91 -5.40 -23.25
C THR A 246 3.50 -6.80 -22.80
N ASP A 247 2.58 -7.42 -23.53
CA ASP A 247 2.12 -8.77 -23.22
C ASP A 247 3.17 -9.84 -23.56
N TYR A 248 2.84 -11.09 -23.22
CA TYR A 248 3.71 -12.25 -23.43
C TYR A 248 3.95 -12.59 -24.91
N ASP A 249 3.14 -12.06 -25.83
CA ASP A 249 3.28 -12.22 -27.28
C ASP A 249 4.08 -11.04 -27.90
N GLY A 250 4.58 -10.12 -27.07
CA GLY A 250 5.28 -8.92 -27.50
C GLY A 250 4.37 -7.80 -28.00
N ASN A 251 3.05 -7.93 -27.85
CA ASN A 251 2.12 -6.88 -28.25
C ASN A 251 2.04 -5.81 -27.15
N VAL A 252 2.10 -4.55 -27.57
CA VAL A 252 1.89 -3.42 -26.66
C VAL A 252 0.39 -3.23 -26.43
N GLY A 253 -0.09 -3.63 -25.26
CA GLY A 253 -1.52 -3.72 -24.96
C GLY A 253 -2.14 -2.45 -24.36
N LYS A 254 -1.39 -1.72 -23.51
CA LYS A 254 -1.93 -0.55 -22.79
C LYS A 254 -0.85 0.49 -22.49
N THR A 255 -1.12 1.72 -22.92
CA THR A 255 -0.34 2.91 -22.63
C THR A 255 -1.09 3.75 -21.60
N VAL A 256 -0.58 3.87 -20.37
CA VAL A 256 -1.17 4.71 -19.33
C VAL A 256 -0.22 5.87 -19.06
N SER A 257 -0.60 7.09 -19.39
CA SER A 257 0.17 8.28 -19.01
C SER A 257 0.10 8.45 -17.49
N THR A 258 1.24 8.33 -16.80
CA THR A 258 1.41 8.79 -15.42
C THR A 258 1.70 10.28 -15.44
N SER A 259 0.78 11.08 -15.98
CA SER A 259 0.80 12.51 -15.70
C SER A 259 0.49 12.66 -14.21
N ALA A 260 1.49 13.15 -13.46
CA ALA A 260 1.35 13.62 -12.10
C ALA A 260 -0.01 14.31 -11.92
N THR A 261 -0.76 13.85 -10.94
CA THR A 261 -1.99 14.50 -10.49
C THR A 261 -1.68 15.97 -10.28
N ALA A 262 -2.27 16.83 -11.11
CA ALA A 262 -1.97 18.25 -11.17
C ALA A 262 -1.97 18.88 -9.76
N GLU A 263 -0.84 19.50 -9.41
CA GLU A 263 -0.82 20.54 -8.40
C GLU A 263 -1.86 21.59 -8.80
N THR A 264 -2.98 21.61 -8.08
CA THR A 264 -3.89 22.73 -8.17
C THR A 264 -3.29 23.84 -7.32
N SER A 265 -2.33 24.58 -7.86
CA SER A 265 -1.90 25.85 -7.30
C SER A 265 -3.07 26.83 -7.39
N VAL A 266 -3.83 26.99 -6.32
CA VAL A 266 -4.78 28.10 -6.19
C VAL A 266 -3.96 29.35 -5.88
N SER A 267 -3.59 30.10 -6.91
CA SER A 267 -3.10 31.47 -6.76
C SER A 267 -4.28 32.37 -6.37
N VAL A 268 -4.36 32.76 -5.11
CA VAL A 268 -5.22 33.86 -4.67
C VAL A 268 -4.48 35.16 -4.98
N THR A 269 -4.82 35.78 -6.11
CA THR A 269 -4.45 37.17 -6.37
C THR A 269 -5.35 38.06 -5.50
N LYS A 270 -4.72 38.94 -4.72
CA LYS A 270 -5.39 39.99 -3.92
C LYS A 270 -6.20 40.94 -4.78
#